data_AF-A0AAV9M9R0-F1
#
_entry.id   AF-A0AAV9M9R0-F1
#
_cell.length_a   1.000
_cell.length_b   1.000
_cell.length_c   1.000
_cell.angle_alpha   90.00
_cell.angle_beta   90.00
_cell.angle_gamma   90.00
#
_symmetry.space_group_name_H-M   'P 1'
#
loop_
_entity.id
_entity.type
_entity.pdbx_description
1 polymer ?
#
loop_
_entity_poly.entity_id
_entity_poly.type
_entity_poly.pdbx_seq_one_letter_code
_entity_poly.pdbx_strand_id
1 'polypeptide(L)'
;MRDHRLALDALTVRVAACEQTSGAIEEVTALKTDITELRKDVDYLKSTDMSMLFGTMEILDMPSVDIPICSDVPPATTEDETKTDDAVADSKAEMDEEQFDVREEAVYNDLIDLEGAMFETMRHASLQDTSMMGFSGAKDAEISGINAQTEGAVDMQTLPQA
;
A
#
# COMPACT_ATOMS: atom_id res chain seq x y z
N MET A 1 3.63 12.19 6.27
CA MET A 1 4.63 12.32 5.17
C MET A 1 6.09 12.32 5.67
N ARG A 2 6.42 12.93 6.82
CA ARG A 2 7.73 12.72 7.47
C ARG A 2 7.92 11.27 7.92
N ASP A 3 6.81 10.60 8.22
CA ASP A 3 6.75 9.28 8.84
C ASP A 3 7.17 8.16 7.87
N HIS A 4 6.83 8.28 6.57
CA HIS A 4 7.24 7.29 5.56
C HIS A 4 8.76 7.26 5.33
N ARG A 5 9.42 8.41 5.41
CA ARG A 5 10.87 8.50 5.28
C ARG A 5 11.57 7.84 6.47
N LEU A 6 11.06 8.07 7.68
CA LEU A 6 11.53 7.43 8.90
C LEU A 6 11.34 5.90 8.84
N ALA A 7 10.23 5.43 8.30
CA ALA A 7 9.97 4.00 8.11
C ALA A 7 10.98 3.34 7.13
N LEU A 8 11.31 4.01 6.01
CA LEU A 8 12.32 3.50 5.06
C LEU A 8 13.74 3.50 5.65
N ASP A 9 14.07 4.49 6.47
CA ASP A 9 15.34 4.56 7.20
C ASP A 9 15.46 3.39 8.19
N ALA A 10 14.41 3.14 8.97
CA ALA A 10 14.34 2.01 9.90
C ALA A 10 14.42 0.65 9.17
N LEU A 11 13.74 0.51 8.02
CA LEU A 11 13.81 -0.69 7.19
C LEU A 11 15.22 -0.94 6.66
N THR A 12 15.90 0.11 6.21
CA THR A 12 17.30 0.04 5.74
C THR A 12 18.22 -0.48 6.85
N VAL A 13 18.06 0.03 8.08
CA VAL A 13 18.85 -0.41 9.25
C VAL A 13 18.60 -1.88 9.56
N ARG A 14 17.34 -2.32 9.54
CA ARG A 14 16.99 -3.73 9.79
C ARG A 14 17.56 -4.67 8.72
N VAL A 15 17.49 -4.31 7.45
CA VAL A 15 18.06 -5.10 6.35
C VAL A 15 19.58 -5.22 6.50
N ALA A 16 20.27 -4.14 6.87
CA ALA A 16 21.70 -4.17 7.15
C ALA A 16 22.06 -5.05 8.35
N ALA A 17 21.22 -5.11 9.38
CA ALA A 17 21.39 -6.02 10.51
C ALA A 17 21.19 -7.50 10.09
N CYS A 18 20.16 -7.78 9.27
CA CYS A 18 19.92 -9.13 8.73
C CYS A 18 21.06 -9.62 7.83
N GLU A 19 21.66 -8.74 7.02
CA GLU A 19 22.82 -9.04 6.17
C GLU A 19 24.04 -9.47 7.00
N GLN A 20 24.21 -8.90 8.20
CA GLN A 20 25.29 -9.26 9.12
C GLN A 20 25.05 -10.60 9.83
N THR A 21 23.80 -10.95 10.15
CA THR A 21 23.48 -12.18 10.88
C THR A 21 23.41 -13.40 9.97
N SER A 22 22.91 -13.23 8.75
CA SER A 22 22.57 -14.34 7.85
C SER A 22 23.59 -14.54 6.72
N GLY A 23 24.62 -13.69 6.64
CA GLY A 23 25.55 -13.65 5.51
C GLY A 23 24.92 -13.00 4.27
N ALA A 24 25.72 -12.85 3.21
CA ALA A 24 25.27 -12.29 1.94
C ALA A 24 24.35 -13.27 1.21
N ILE A 25 23.06 -13.25 1.55
CA ILE A 25 22.01 -13.97 0.83
C ILE A 25 21.57 -13.07 -0.32
N GLU A 26 21.49 -13.63 -1.53
CA GLU A 26 21.09 -12.90 -2.75
C GLU A 26 19.78 -12.13 -2.57
N GLU A 27 18.82 -12.71 -1.84
CA GLU A 27 17.53 -12.09 -1.50
C GLU A 27 17.66 -10.81 -0.68
N VAL A 28 18.55 -10.76 0.33
CA VAL A 28 18.77 -9.57 1.17
C VAL A 28 19.40 -8.46 0.35
N THR A 29 20.27 -8.84 -0.59
CA THR A 29 20.95 -7.90 -1.50
C THR A 29 19.98 -7.33 -2.53
N ALA A 30 19.09 -8.16 -3.07
CA ALA A 30 18.00 -7.74 -3.96
C ALA A 30 17.04 -6.79 -3.22
N LEU A 31 16.56 -7.18 -2.03
CA LEU A 31 15.68 -6.35 -1.22
C LEU A 31 16.29 -4.99 -0.87
N LYS A 32 17.59 -4.94 -0.57
CA LYS A 32 18.31 -3.68 -0.33
C LYS A 32 18.34 -2.79 -1.57
N THR A 33 18.49 -3.38 -2.75
CA THR A 33 18.43 -2.65 -4.04
C THR A 33 17.04 -2.07 -4.24
N ASP A 34 15.99 -2.85 -4.03
CA ASP A 34 14.61 -2.42 -4.17
C ASP A 34 14.27 -1.28 -3.20
N ILE A 35 14.73 -1.35 -1.94
CA ILE A 35 14.56 -0.25 -0.97
C ILE A 35 15.24 1.05 -1.45
N THR A 36 16.39 0.96 -2.10
CA THR A 36 17.07 2.15 -2.66
C THR A 36 16.34 2.72 -3.87
N GLU A 37 15.73 1.88 -4.70
CA GLU A 37 14.89 2.31 -5.82
C GLU A 37 13.61 2.98 -5.32
N LEU A 38 12.90 2.34 -4.39
CA LEU A 38 11.68 2.88 -3.79
C LEU A 38 11.91 4.24 -3.12
N ARG A 39 13.07 4.45 -2.48
CA ARG A 39 13.44 5.78 -1.92
C ARG A 39 13.51 6.85 -3.01
N LYS A 40 14.06 6.53 -4.19
CA LYS A 40 14.11 7.45 -5.33
C LYS A 40 12.70 7.76 -5.84
N ASP A 41 11.84 6.74 -5.93
CA ASP A 41 10.47 6.93 -6.40
C ASP A 41 9.66 7.80 -5.44
N VAL A 42 9.83 7.60 -4.13
CA VAL A 42 9.19 8.45 -3.10
C VAL A 42 9.70 9.90 -3.20
N ASP A 43 11.00 10.11 -3.40
CA ASP A 43 11.57 11.45 -3.59
C ASP A 43 11.08 12.10 -4.89
N TYR A 44 10.97 11.32 -5.98
CA TYR A 44 10.44 11.76 -7.27
C TYR A 44 8.96 12.15 -7.18
N LEU A 45 8.13 11.29 -6.58
CA LEU A 45 6.72 11.56 -6.35
C LEU A 45 6.53 12.83 -5.52
N LYS A 46 7.32 12.98 -4.46
CA LYS A 46 7.30 14.18 -3.60
C LYS A 46 7.66 15.46 -4.36
N SER A 47 8.55 15.38 -5.34
CA SER A 47 8.93 16.53 -6.18
C SER A 47 7.89 16.86 -7.27
N THR A 48 7.24 15.83 -7.82
CA THR A 48 6.29 15.97 -8.93
C THR A 48 4.93 16.47 -8.46
N ASP A 49 4.43 15.99 -7.32
CA ASP A 49 3.03 16.20 -6.92
C ASP A 49 2.76 17.59 -6.33
N MET A 50 3.77 18.23 -5.73
CA MET A 50 3.60 19.58 -5.15
C MET A 50 3.74 20.69 -6.20
N SER A 51 4.62 20.53 -7.20
CA SER A 51 4.87 21.58 -8.19
C SER A 51 3.83 21.64 -9.31
N MET A 52 3.25 20.49 -9.68
CA MET A 52 2.13 20.45 -10.63
C MET A 52 0.80 20.88 -10.01
N LEU A 53 0.54 20.58 -8.74
CA LEU A 53 -0.72 20.92 -8.08
C LEU A 53 -0.92 22.44 -7.91
N PHE A 54 0.15 23.19 -7.63
CA PHE A 54 0.08 24.65 -7.61
C PHE A 54 -0.02 25.29 -8.98
N GLY A 55 0.09 24.50 -10.04
CA GLY A 55 -0.01 24.95 -11.41
C GLY A 55 1.09 25.94 -11.76
N THR A 56 1.62 25.80 -12.95
CA THR A 56 1.74 26.98 -13.79
C THR A 56 0.36 27.63 -13.90
N MET A 57 -0.06 28.37 -12.87
CA MET A 57 -0.86 29.56 -13.09
C MET A 57 0.11 30.52 -13.80
N GLU A 58 0.38 30.22 -15.08
CA GLU A 58 0.59 31.29 -16.04
C GLU A 58 -0.61 32.18 -15.78
N ILE A 59 -0.34 33.30 -15.12
CA ILE A 59 -1.22 34.44 -15.13
C ILE A 59 -1.36 34.71 -16.62
N LEU A 60 -2.37 34.10 -17.23
CA LEU A 60 -2.74 34.34 -18.60
C LEU A 60 -3.06 35.83 -18.55
N ASP A 61 -2.15 36.61 -19.13
CA ASP A 61 -2.21 38.06 -19.23
C ASP A 61 -3.41 38.35 -20.15
N MET A 62 -4.60 38.16 -19.58
CA MET A 62 -5.87 38.31 -20.24
C MET A 62 -5.96 39.82 -20.45
N PRO A 63 -5.86 40.32 -21.69
CA PRO A 63 -5.94 41.74 -21.94
C PRO A 63 -7.26 42.20 -21.34
N SER A 64 -7.17 43.11 -20.38
CA SER A 64 -8.27 43.65 -19.58
C SER A 64 -9.48 43.90 -20.46
N VAL A 65 -10.44 42.97 -20.46
CA VAL A 65 -11.77 43.25 -20.98
C VAL A 65 -12.37 44.15 -19.93
N ASP A 66 -12.52 45.44 -20.26
CA ASP A 66 -13.22 46.45 -19.47
C ASP A 66 -14.43 45.82 -18.81
N ILE A 67 -14.33 45.54 -17.51
CA ILE A 67 -15.48 45.16 -16.70
C ILE A 67 -16.25 46.46 -16.52
N PRO A 68 -17.45 46.62 -17.11
CA PRO A 68 -18.23 47.82 -16.91
C PRO A 68 -18.61 47.88 -15.43
N ILE A 69 -18.08 48.88 -14.75
CA ILE A 69 -18.40 49.23 -13.37
C ILE A 69 -19.89 49.57 -13.35
N CYS A 70 -20.72 48.61 -12.96
CA CYS A 70 -22.13 48.84 -12.68
C CYS A 70 -22.48 48.11 -11.39
N SER A 71 -22.13 48.74 -10.26
CA SER A 71 -22.81 48.50 -8.99
C SER A 71 -22.75 49.77 -8.17
N ASP A 72 -23.73 50.62 -8.46
CA ASP A 72 -24.26 51.61 -7.55
C ASP A 72 -25.01 50.87 -6.43
N VAL A 73 -24.25 50.35 -5.47
CA VAL A 73 -24.79 49.83 -4.21
C VAL A 73 -24.39 50.83 -3.12
N PRO A 74 -25.34 51.49 -2.45
CA PRO A 74 -25.02 52.46 -1.43
C PRO A 74 -24.37 51.76 -0.24
N PRO A 75 -23.30 52.33 0.34
CA PRO A 75 -22.64 51.76 1.49
C PRO A 75 -23.57 51.86 2.70
N ALA A 76 -24.10 50.71 3.13
CA ALA A 76 -24.76 50.60 4.43
C ALA A 76 -23.69 50.68 5.51
N THR A 77 -23.56 51.88 6.06
CA THR A 77 -22.81 52.15 7.29
C THR A 77 -23.67 51.68 8.44
N THR A 78 -23.24 50.65 9.18
CA THR A 78 -23.73 50.44 10.54
C THR A 78 -22.59 49.91 11.39
N GLU A 79 -22.01 50.87 12.08
CA GLU A 79 -21.10 50.79 13.21
C GLU A 79 -21.77 49.99 14.33
N ASP A 80 -21.12 48.91 14.78
CA ASP A 80 -21.38 48.36 16.11
C ASP A 80 -20.04 47.97 16.75
N GLU A 81 -19.50 48.92 17.51
CA GLU A 81 -18.51 48.69 18.54
C GLU A 81 -19.16 47.97 19.71
N THR A 82 -18.77 46.72 19.99
CA THR A 82 -18.65 46.28 21.39
C THR A 82 -17.43 45.39 21.60
N LYS A 83 -16.39 46.07 22.09
CA LYS A 83 -15.25 45.55 22.81
C LYS A 83 -15.69 44.58 23.92
N THR A 84 -15.39 43.30 23.77
CA THR A 84 -15.29 42.37 24.91
C THR A 84 -13.92 41.72 24.86
N ASP A 85 -13.06 42.24 25.72
CA ASP A 85 -11.82 41.64 26.17
C ASP A 85 -12.21 40.41 26.99
N ASP A 86 -12.04 39.20 26.45
CA ASP A 86 -12.22 37.98 27.23
C ASP A 86 -11.02 37.05 27.05
N ALA A 87 -10.59 36.58 28.20
CA ALA A 87 -9.24 36.17 28.48
C ALA A 87 -8.79 34.92 27.70
N VAL A 88 -7.49 34.93 27.41
CA VAL A 88 -6.59 33.78 27.39
C VAL A 88 -7.18 32.55 28.07
N ALA A 89 -7.60 31.60 27.25
CA ALA A 89 -7.68 30.20 27.63
C ALA A 89 -6.97 29.39 26.54
N ASP A 90 -5.64 29.35 26.65
CA ASP A 90 -4.83 28.29 26.04
C ASP A 90 -5.35 26.95 26.59
N SER A 91 -6.30 26.32 25.90
CA SER A 91 -6.70 24.95 26.19
C SER A 91 -5.64 24.01 25.65
N LYS A 92 -4.59 23.86 26.46
CA LYS A 92 -3.63 22.75 26.39
C LYS A 92 -4.36 21.47 26.79
N ALA A 93 -5.16 20.92 25.88
CA ALA A 93 -5.68 19.56 26.02
C ALA A 93 -4.52 18.59 25.73
N GLU A 94 -3.76 18.33 26.79
CA GLU A 94 -2.85 17.18 26.90
C GLU A 94 -3.75 15.93 26.80
N MET A 95 -3.91 15.40 25.60
CA MET A 95 -4.56 14.11 25.43
C MET A 95 -3.59 13.06 25.94
N ASP A 96 -3.97 12.45 27.06
CA ASP A 96 -3.40 11.25 27.65
C ASP A 96 -3.23 10.15 26.58
N GLU A 97 -2.00 10.02 26.07
CA GLU A 97 -1.57 9.04 25.06
C GLU A 97 -1.39 7.62 25.65
N GLU A 98 -1.69 7.38 26.94
CA GLU A 98 -1.32 6.13 27.62
C GLU A 98 -2.43 5.05 27.66
N GLN A 99 -3.56 5.22 26.95
CA GLN A 99 -4.66 4.22 26.95
C GLN A 99 -4.84 3.39 25.67
N PHE A 100 -4.00 3.57 24.65
CA PHE A 100 -4.09 2.77 23.43
C PHE A 100 -3.30 1.44 23.46
N ASP A 101 -2.50 1.19 24.50
CA ASP A 101 -1.53 0.07 24.53
C ASP A 101 -2.13 -1.31 24.87
N VAL A 102 -3.42 -1.40 25.24
CA VAL A 102 -4.00 -2.67 25.78
C VAL A 102 -5.04 -3.31 24.85
N ARG A 103 -5.45 -2.67 23.74
CA ARG A 103 -6.49 -3.22 22.85
C ARG A 103 -6.03 -3.56 21.43
N GLU A 104 -4.79 -3.28 21.07
CA GLU A 104 -4.33 -3.43 19.69
C GLU A 104 -3.96 -4.89 19.33
N GLU A 105 -3.42 -5.66 20.28
CA GLU A 105 -2.94 -7.02 20.03
C GLU A 105 -4.04 -8.03 19.67
N ALA A 106 -5.24 -7.90 20.25
CA ALA A 106 -6.37 -8.78 19.91
C ALA A 106 -6.92 -8.52 18.50
N VAL A 107 -6.90 -7.26 18.05
CA VAL A 107 -7.39 -6.89 16.71
C VAL A 107 -6.45 -7.40 15.61
N TYR A 108 -5.14 -7.45 15.87
CA TYR A 108 -4.17 -8.00 14.92
C TYR A 108 -4.26 -9.52 14.75
N ASN A 109 -4.60 -10.26 15.82
CA ASN A 109 -4.80 -11.71 15.71
C ASN A 109 -6.06 -12.05 14.89
N ASP A 110 -7.16 -11.31 15.05
CA ASP A 110 -8.40 -11.52 14.29
C ASP A 110 -8.22 -11.23 12.78
N LEU A 111 -7.30 -10.32 12.41
CA LEU A 111 -7.01 -9.97 11.01
C LEU A 111 -6.25 -11.08 10.26
N ILE A 112 -5.35 -11.79 10.96
CA ILE A 112 -4.58 -12.90 10.39
C ILE A 112 -5.51 -14.06 9.99
N ASP A 113 -6.48 -14.37 10.85
CA ASP A 113 -7.45 -15.44 10.58
C ASP A 113 -8.40 -15.07 9.42
N LEU A 114 -8.75 -13.79 9.27
CA LEU A 114 -9.62 -13.30 8.21
C LEU A 114 -8.95 -13.35 6.82
N GLU A 115 -7.67 -12.99 6.73
CA GLU A 115 -6.91 -13.03 5.47
C GLU A 115 -6.79 -14.46 4.94
N GLY A 116 -6.50 -15.43 5.82
CA GLY A 116 -6.46 -16.85 5.48
C GLY A 116 -7.80 -17.38 4.96
N ALA A 117 -8.90 -17.01 5.62
CA ALA A 117 -10.25 -17.42 5.20
C ALA A 117 -10.64 -16.84 3.82
N MET A 118 -10.23 -15.61 3.52
CA MET A 118 -10.52 -14.96 2.24
C MET A 118 -9.76 -15.61 1.08
N PHE A 119 -8.49 -15.97 1.28
CA PHE A 119 -7.68 -16.66 0.26
C PHE A 119 -8.26 -18.03 -0.09
N GLU A 120 -8.69 -18.81 0.92
CA GLU A 120 -9.27 -20.13 0.71
C GLU A 120 -10.65 -20.06 0.03
N THR A 121 -11.46 -19.05 0.39
CA THR A 121 -12.76 -18.80 -0.27
C THR A 121 -12.58 -18.43 -1.74
N MET A 122 -11.60 -17.58 -2.05
CA MET A 122 -11.28 -17.19 -3.43
C MET A 122 -10.82 -18.38 -4.26
N ARG A 123 -9.99 -19.26 -3.68
CA ARG A 123 -9.56 -20.51 -4.34
C ARG A 123 -10.73 -21.44 -4.65
N HIS A 124 -11.65 -21.60 -3.71
CA HIS A 124 -12.85 -22.41 -3.91
C HIS A 124 -13.80 -21.83 -4.97
N ALA A 125 -14.00 -20.51 -4.99
CA ALA A 125 -14.79 -19.83 -6.02
C ALA A 125 -14.19 -20.03 -7.42
N SER A 126 -12.87 -19.88 -7.55
CA SER A 126 -12.16 -20.10 -8.82
C SER A 126 -12.27 -21.55 -9.33
N LEU A 127 -12.39 -22.52 -8.44
CA LEU A 127 -12.59 -23.95 -8.77
C LEU A 127 -14.02 -24.26 -9.21
N GLN A 128 -15.03 -23.60 -8.62
CA GLN A 128 -16.42 -23.79 -9.06
C GLN A 128 -16.66 -23.21 -10.46
N ASP A 129 -16.04 -22.06 -10.76
CA ASP A 129 -16.21 -21.41 -12.07
C ASP A 129 -15.57 -22.19 -13.23
N THR A 130 -14.65 -23.11 -12.94
CA THR A 130 -14.09 -24.02 -13.96
C THR A 130 -14.91 -25.30 -14.17
N SER A 131 -15.87 -25.61 -13.31
CA SER A 131 -16.64 -26.87 -13.36
C SER A 131 -17.91 -26.81 -14.22
N MET A 132 -18.24 -25.68 -14.86
CA MET A 132 -19.45 -25.53 -15.69
C MET A 132 -19.18 -25.43 -17.20
N MET A 133 -17.96 -25.73 -17.65
CA MET A 133 -17.68 -25.95 -19.08
C MET A 133 -17.98 -27.42 -19.42
N GLY A 134 -19.15 -27.64 -20.00
CA GLY A 134 -19.77 -28.95 -20.17
C GLY A 134 -18.88 -30.03 -20.79
N PHE A 135 -18.87 -31.19 -20.14
CA PHE A 135 -18.68 -32.47 -20.80
C PHE A 135 -19.83 -32.69 -21.79
N SER A 136 -19.69 -32.16 -22.99
CA SER A 136 -20.48 -32.57 -24.14
C SER A 136 -19.91 -33.88 -24.67
N GLY A 137 -20.65 -34.96 -24.45
CA GLY A 137 -20.25 -36.32 -24.77
C GLY A 137 -19.81 -36.52 -26.22
N ALA A 138 -18.58 -36.98 -26.40
CA ALA A 138 -18.15 -37.67 -27.60
C ALA A 138 -18.27 -39.17 -27.31
N LYS A 139 -19.08 -39.84 -28.13
CA LYS A 139 -19.33 -41.28 -28.05
C LYS A 139 -18.07 -42.08 -28.35
N ASP A 140 -17.98 -43.20 -27.65
CA ASP A 140 -17.05 -44.31 -27.83
C ASP A 140 -16.56 -44.48 -29.27
N ALA A 141 -15.25 -44.32 -29.44
CA ALA A 141 -14.49 -45.06 -30.43
C ALA A 141 -13.41 -45.85 -29.67
N GLU A 142 -13.75 -47.10 -29.41
CA GLU A 142 -12.89 -48.20 -29.01
C GLU A 142 -11.58 -48.17 -29.83
N ILE A 143 -10.46 -47.82 -29.19
CA ILE A 143 -9.12 -48.10 -29.71
C ILE A 143 -8.30 -48.80 -28.62
N SER A 144 -8.17 -50.09 -28.89
CA SER A 144 -7.29 -51.10 -28.32
C SER A 144 -5.83 -50.66 -28.17
N GLY A 145 -5.21 -51.04 -27.03
CA GLY A 145 -3.76 -51.19 -26.83
C GLY A 145 -3.00 -49.86 -26.68
N ILE A 146 -2.01 -49.71 -25.79
CA ILE A 146 -0.88 -50.60 -25.59
C ILE A 146 -0.38 -50.48 -24.13
N ASN A 147 -0.11 -51.62 -23.53
CA ASN A 147 0.61 -51.81 -22.28
C ASN A 147 2.09 -51.42 -22.47
N ALA A 148 2.58 -50.44 -21.72
CA ALA A 148 4.00 -50.23 -21.51
C ALA A 148 4.25 -50.01 -20.02
N GLN A 149 4.54 -51.11 -19.32
CA GLN A 149 5.30 -51.09 -18.08
C GLN A 149 6.67 -50.48 -18.36
N THR A 150 7.02 -49.40 -17.65
CA THR A 150 8.41 -49.05 -17.40
C THR A 150 8.67 -49.18 -15.91
N GLU A 151 8.90 -50.44 -15.55
CA GLU A 151 9.62 -50.84 -14.35
C GLU A 151 11.05 -50.31 -14.46
N GLY A 152 11.42 -49.40 -13.56
CA GLY A 152 12.71 -48.76 -13.52
C GLY A 152 13.04 -48.35 -12.09
N ALA A 153 13.16 -49.35 -11.23
CA ALA A 153 13.80 -49.19 -9.92
C ALA A 153 15.29 -48.88 -10.13
N VAL A 154 15.75 -47.75 -9.61
CA VAL A 154 17.14 -47.63 -9.13
C VAL A 154 17.11 -46.94 -7.77
N ASP A 155 17.11 -47.81 -6.77
CA ASP A 155 17.59 -47.58 -5.42
C ASP A 155 19.09 -47.25 -5.48
N MET A 156 19.47 -46.03 -5.08
CA MET A 156 20.85 -45.65 -4.79
C MET A 156 20.86 -44.84 -3.49
N GLN A 157 20.75 -45.59 -2.39
CA GLN A 157 21.64 -45.54 -1.24
C GLN A 157 22.36 -44.20 -0.95
N THR A 158 21.91 -43.57 0.14
CA THR A 158 22.71 -43.12 1.30
C THR A 158 24.23 -43.04 1.14
N LEU A 159 24.78 -41.84 1.39
CA LEU A 159 26.10 -41.69 2.00
C LEU A 159 26.07 -40.64 3.14
N PRO A 160 26.81 -40.88 4.24
CA PRO A 160 26.66 -40.14 5.49
C PRO A 160 27.55 -38.89 5.59
N GLN A 161 27.20 -38.16 6.65
CA GLN A 161 27.75 -36.94 7.23
C GLN A 161 29.27 -36.88 7.38
N ALA A 162 29.80 -35.65 7.27
CA ALA A 162 30.96 -35.17 8.00
C ALA A 162 30.61 -33.83 8.65
#